data_AF-A0A2T2SJ63-F1
#
_entry.id   AF-A0A2T2SJ63-F1
#
_cell.length_a   1.000
_cell.length_b   1.000
_cell.length_c   1.000
_cell.angle_alpha   90.00
_cell.angle_beta   90.00
_cell.angle_gamma   90.00
#
_symmetry.space_group_name_H-M   'P 1'
#
loop_
_entity.id
_entity.type
_entity.pdbx_description
1 polymer ?
#
loop_
_entity_poly.entity_id
_entity_poly.type
_entity_poly.pdbx_seq_one_letter_code
_entity_poly.pdbx_strand_id
1 'polypeptide(L)'
;MPNPIKKALLNRGWAGQTLSRSDTVEHLNPLIQQHIELNHHYQAAVQACDDERVVGVLERLQKTARTDVGKLSETVLSCGGTPYNGTDLDPDDFTLRGRLLDLFEELRELETDFNDALADELDLEHQMRTRGVLEAVKSNSQDRLNALDALQRRLEGTAA
;
A
#
# COMPACT_ATOMS: atom_id res chain seq x y z
N MET A 1 26.28 -16.83 31.18
CA MET A 1 24.94 -17.32 30.79
C MET A 1 23.92 -16.21 31.05
N PRO A 2 23.01 -15.88 30.13
CA PRO A 2 21.99 -14.86 30.36
C PRO A 2 21.03 -15.31 31.48
N ASN A 3 20.71 -14.41 32.42
CA ASN A 3 19.92 -14.73 33.60
C ASN A 3 18.45 -15.05 33.21
N PRO A 4 17.91 -16.23 33.57
CA PRO A 4 16.56 -16.68 33.18
C PRO A 4 15.44 -15.76 33.68
N ILE A 5 15.66 -15.01 34.76
CA ILE A 5 14.70 -14.06 35.32
C ILE A 5 14.57 -12.81 34.42
N LYS A 6 15.65 -12.36 33.79
CA LYS A 6 15.60 -11.24 32.83
C LYS A 6 14.78 -11.62 31.59
N LYS A 7 14.92 -12.85 31.11
CA LYS A 7 14.17 -13.37 29.95
C LYS A 7 12.67 -13.47 30.26
N ALA A 8 12.31 -13.89 31.47
CA ALA A 8 10.91 -13.99 31.90
C ALA A 8 10.24 -12.62 32.12
N LEU A 9 10.98 -11.60 32.58
CA LEU A 9 10.47 -10.23 32.75
C LEU A 9 10.36 -9.47 31.42
N LEU A 10 11.32 -9.64 30.51
CA LEU A 10 11.27 -9.08 29.15
C LEU A 10 10.18 -9.74 28.28
N ASN A 11 9.91 -11.03 28.48
CA ASN A 11 8.85 -11.74 27.74
C ASN A 11 7.43 -11.49 28.26
N ARG A 12 7.24 -10.77 29.37
CA ARG A 12 5.91 -10.57 30.00
C ARG A 12 5.27 -9.21 29.76
N GLY A 13 5.87 -8.39 28.88
CA GLY A 13 5.23 -7.20 28.35
C GLY A 13 5.99 -6.76 27.12
N TRP A 14 5.57 -7.20 25.93
CA TRP A 14 5.91 -6.58 24.64
C TRP A 14 7.42 -6.24 24.42
N ALA A 15 8.32 -6.94 25.12
CA ALA A 15 9.75 -6.63 25.22
C ALA A 15 10.61 -7.85 24.85
N GLY A 16 10.11 -8.64 23.91
CA GLY A 16 10.85 -9.67 23.21
C GLY A 16 10.48 -9.70 21.73
N GLN A 17 11.36 -9.12 20.90
CA GLN A 17 11.40 -9.19 19.43
C GLN A 17 10.47 -8.26 18.62
N THR A 18 10.22 -7.03 19.07
CA THR A 18 9.81 -6.01 18.09
C THR A 18 10.96 -5.72 17.13
N LEU A 19 10.67 -5.57 15.84
CA LEU A 19 11.65 -5.16 14.82
C LEU A 19 12.43 -3.93 15.28
N SER A 20 13.72 -3.89 14.95
CA SER A 20 14.52 -2.71 15.20
C SER A 20 14.07 -1.57 14.27
N ARG A 21 14.47 -0.33 14.58
CA ARG A 21 14.15 0.81 13.71
C ARG A 21 14.75 0.64 12.31
N SER A 22 15.94 0.07 12.18
CA SER A 22 16.55 -0.21 10.88
C SER A 22 15.75 -1.26 10.12
N ASP A 23 15.35 -2.35 10.80
CA ASP A 23 14.57 -3.42 10.15
C ASP A 23 13.22 -2.86 9.68
N THR A 24 12.53 -2.05 10.50
CA THR A 24 11.29 -1.37 10.07
C THR A 24 11.52 -0.52 8.81
N VAL A 25 12.65 0.18 8.70
CA VAL A 25 12.95 0.97 7.49
C VAL A 25 13.20 0.07 6.28
N GLU A 26 13.97 -1.00 6.45
CA GLU A 26 14.28 -1.97 5.38
C GLU A 26 13.02 -2.63 4.84
N HIS A 27 12.07 -2.95 5.71
CA HIS A 27 10.81 -3.58 5.33
C HIS A 27 9.77 -2.61 4.75
N LEU A 28 9.64 -1.39 5.29
CA LEU A 28 8.63 -0.45 4.81
C LEU A 28 8.96 0.18 3.45
N ASN A 29 10.24 0.30 3.08
CA ASN A 29 10.63 0.92 1.82
C ASN A 29 10.11 0.17 0.58
N PRO A 30 10.21 -1.16 0.48
CA PRO A 30 9.57 -1.93 -0.60
C PRO A 30 8.06 -1.69 -0.71
N LEU A 31 7.35 -1.62 0.42
CA LEU A 31 5.90 -1.32 0.42
C LEU A 31 5.60 0.10 -0.05
N ILE A 32 6.43 1.07 0.33
CA ILE A 32 6.31 2.45 -0.16
C ILE A 32 6.54 2.51 -1.67
N GLN A 33 7.55 1.80 -2.18
CA GLN A 33 7.82 1.71 -3.61
C GLN A 33 6.63 1.13 -4.36
N GLN A 34 6.16 -0.06 -3.97
CA GLN A 34 5.01 -0.71 -4.59
C GLN A 34 3.77 0.20 -4.59
N HIS A 35 3.54 0.92 -3.48
CA HIS A 35 2.40 1.82 -3.37
C HIS A 35 2.56 3.09 -4.23
N ILE A 36 3.78 3.61 -4.42
CA ILE A 36 4.04 4.73 -5.34
C ILE A 36 3.80 4.29 -6.79
N GLU A 37 4.31 3.13 -7.20
CA GLU A 37 4.06 2.54 -8.52
C GLU A 37 2.56 2.34 -8.76
N LEU A 38 1.83 1.79 -7.80
CA LEU A 38 0.36 1.67 -7.84
C LEU A 38 -0.33 3.02 -8.01
N ASN A 39 0.16 4.09 -7.38
CA ASN A 39 -0.36 5.45 -7.58
C ASN A 39 -0.15 5.96 -9.03
N HIS A 40 0.92 5.55 -9.71
CA HIS A 40 1.13 5.84 -11.13
C HIS A 40 0.14 5.07 -12.01
N HIS A 41 -0.12 3.80 -11.74
CA HIS A 41 -1.17 3.04 -12.45
C HIS A 41 -2.57 3.67 -12.25
N TYR A 42 -2.90 4.14 -11.04
CA TYR A 42 -4.13 4.89 -10.81
C TYR A 42 -4.19 6.16 -11.66
N GLN A 43 -3.06 6.87 -11.80
CA GLN A 43 -2.99 8.08 -12.63
C GLN A 43 -3.22 7.75 -14.11
N ALA A 44 -2.63 6.67 -14.60
CA ALA A 44 -2.82 6.21 -15.97
C ALA A 44 -4.29 5.84 -16.24
N ALA A 45 -4.97 5.20 -15.27
CA ALA A 45 -6.38 4.88 -15.39
C ALA A 45 -7.30 6.10 -15.39
N VAL A 46 -6.98 7.10 -14.58
CA VAL A 46 -7.68 8.40 -14.62
C VAL A 46 -7.51 9.06 -16.00
N GLN A 47 -6.32 9.01 -16.59
CA GLN A 47 -6.05 9.64 -17.88
C GLN A 47 -6.66 8.88 -19.08
N ALA A 48 -6.82 7.57 -18.96
CA ALA A 48 -7.35 6.72 -20.03
C ALA A 48 -8.89 6.58 -20.02
N CYS A 49 -9.58 7.08 -19.00
CA CYS A 49 -11.02 6.92 -18.83
C CYS A 49 -11.79 8.19 -19.21
N ASP A 50 -12.75 8.06 -20.13
CA ASP A 50 -13.61 9.18 -20.55
C ASP A 50 -14.89 9.34 -19.70
N ASP A 51 -15.25 8.36 -18.86
CA ASP A 51 -16.43 8.45 -17.99
C ASP A 51 -16.10 9.26 -16.72
N GLU A 52 -16.56 10.52 -16.68
CA GLU A 52 -16.36 11.45 -15.56
C GLU A 52 -16.74 10.86 -14.19
N ARG A 53 -17.74 9.97 -14.12
CA ARG A 53 -18.14 9.34 -12.87
C ARG A 53 -17.12 8.33 -12.39
N VAL A 54 -16.56 7.56 -13.32
CA VAL A 54 -15.50 6.58 -13.05
C VAL A 54 -14.21 7.31 -12.68
N VAL A 55 -13.82 8.33 -13.45
CA VAL A 55 -12.69 9.22 -13.15
C VAL A 55 -12.80 9.78 -11.73
N GLY A 56 -13.94 10.35 -11.37
CA GLY A 56 -14.14 10.91 -10.03
C GLY A 56 -14.03 9.87 -8.90
N VAL A 57 -14.36 8.59 -9.16
CA VAL A 57 -14.11 7.52 -8.18
C VAL A 57 -12.60 7.25 -8.09
N LEU A 58 -11.93 7.01 -9.22
CA LEU A 58 -10.50 6.71 -9.27
C LEU A 58 -9.64 7.81 -8.60
N GLU A 59 -9.95 9.09 -8.84
CA GLU A 59 -9.26 10.21 -8.20
C GLU A 59 -9.42 10.20 -6.66
N ARG A 60 -10.61 9.83 -6.16
CA ARG A 60 -10.82 9.69 -4.70
C ARG A 60 -10.02 8.53 -4.12
N LEU A 61 -9.98 7.40 -4.82
CA LEU A 61 -9.17 6.24 -4.39
C LEU A 61 -7.68 6.60 -4.37
N GLN A 62 -7.18 7.21 -5.44
CA GLN A 62 -5.80 7.66 -5.55
C GLN A 62 -5.43 8.70 -4.48
N LYS A 63 -6.34 9.62 -4.15
CA LYS A 63 -6.10 10.60 -3.07
C LYS A 63 -5.85 9.91 -1.72
N THR A 64 -6.63 8.88 -1.39
CA THR A 64 -6.40 8.09 -0.17
C THR A 64 -5.08 7.34 -0.26
N ALA A 65 -4.77 6.70 -1.40
CA ALA A 65 -3.51 6.00 -1.62
C ALA A 65 -2.28 6.91 -1.43
N ARG A 66 -2.28 8.13 -1.99
CA ARG A 66 -1.22 9.14 -1.77
C ARG A 66 -1.07 9.53 -0.31
N THR A 67 -2.18 9.64 0.42
CA THR A 67 -2.16 9.94 1.86
C THR A 67 -1.51 8.80 2.65
N ASP A 68 -1.78 7.56 2.26
CA ASP A 68 -1.21 6.37 2.89
C ASP A 68 0.30 6.23 2.63
N VAL A 69 0.80 6.56 1.42
CA VAL A 69 2.24 6.71 1.14
C VAL A 69 2.88 7.71 2.12
N GLY A 70 2.21 8.83 2.38
CA GLY A 70 2.65 9.82 3.38
C GLY A 70 2.81 9.23 4.78
N LYS A 71 1.82 8.45 5.25
CA LYS A 71 1.86 7.80 6.57
C LYS A 71 3.02 6.80 6.71
N LEU A 72 3.25 6.00 5.66
CA LEU A 72 4.37 5.04 5.62
C LEU A 72 5.72 5.78 5.61
N SER A 73 5.83 6.83 4.79
CA SER A 73 7.03 7.66 4.70
C SER A 73 7.35 8.36 6.02
N GLU A 74 6.35 8.90 6.71
CA GLU A 74 6.50 9.48 8.06
C GLU A 74 6.97 8.45 9.09
N THR A 75 6.56 7.18 8.93
CA THR A 75 7.01 6.09 9.80
C THR A 75 8.49 5.80 9.57
N VAL A 76 8.94 5.72 8.31
CA VAL A 76 10.37 5.57 7.96
C VAL A 76 11.20 6.74 8.51
N LEU A 77 10.73 7.98 8.35
CA LEU A 77 11.39 9.18 8.89
C LEU A 77 11.47 9.14 10.42
N SER A 78 10.40 8.71 11.09
CA SER A 78 10.36 8.57 12.55
C SER A 78 11.33 7.51 13.08
N CYS A 79 11.65 6.50 12.27
CA CYS A 79 12.68 5.51 12.55
C CYS A 79 14.10 6.01 12.27
N GLY A 80 14.27 7.21 11.68
CA GLY A 80 15.56 7.79 11.29
C GLY A 80 16.07 7.33 9.92
N GLY A 81 15.21 6.70 9.11
CA GLY A 81 15.52 6.29 7.74
C GLY A 81 15.21 7.37 6.70
N THR A 82 15.53 7.07 5.44
CA THR A 82 15.09 7.85 4.28
C THR A 82 14.05 7.03 3.51
N PRO A 83 12.81 7.55 3.35
CA PRO A 83 11.79 6.83 2.59
C PRO A 83 12.15 6.85 1.11
N TYR A 84 11.86 5.75 0.42
CA TYR A 84 11.83 5.72 -1.03
C TYR A 84 10.86 6.80 -1.55
N ASN A 85 11.26 7.50 -2.62
CA ASN A 85 10.56 8.70 -3.09
C ASN A 85 10.14 8.64 -4.57
N GLY A 86 10.49 7.56 -5.28
CA GLY A 86 10.13 7.35 -6.68
C GLY A 86 10.71 8.34 -7.68
N THR A 87 11.76 9.09 -7.32
CA THR A 87 12.40 10.07 -8.24
C THR A 87 13.11 9.43 -9.43
N ASP A 88 13.33 8.13 -9.37
CA ASP A 88 13.87 7.26 -10.40
C ASP A 88 12.81 6.67 -11.34
N LEU A 89 11.51 6.80 -11.01
CA LEU A 89 10.42 6.29 -11.84
C LEU A 89 10.11 7.25 -12.99
N ASP A 90 9.92 6.68 -14.19
CA ASP A 90 9.38 7.41 -15.33
C ASP A 90 7.86 7.22 -15.41
N PRO A 91 7.03 8.29 -15.34
CA PRO A 91 5.59 8.17 -15.48
C PRO A 91 5.13 7.48 -16.77
N ASP A 92 5.93 7.55 -17.84
CA ASP A 92 5.58 6.95 -19.14
C ASP A 92 5.64 5.41 -19.11
N ASP A 93 6.34 4.81 -18.13
CA ASP A 93 6.42 3.35 -17.93
C ASP A 93 5.08 2.74 -17.48
N PHE A 94 4.17 3.56 -16.93
CA PHE A 94 2.88 3.14 -16.37
C PHE A 94 1.70 3.38 -17.32
N THR A 95 1.99 3.74 -18.57
CA THR A 95 0.96 4.08 -19.56
C THR A 95 0.19 2.86 -20.04
N LEU A 96 -1.13 3.05 -20.27
CA LEU A 96 -2.00 2.00 -20.76
C LEU A 96 -1.63 1.57 -22.19
N ARG A 97 -1.41 0.26 -22.38
CA ARG A 97 -1.29 -0.37 -23.69
C ARG A 97 -2.40 -1.40 -23.89
N GLY A 98 -3.65 -0.95 -23.98
CA GLY A 98 -4.79 -1.86 -24.09
C GLY A 98 -6.15 -1.19 -24.05
N ARG A 99 -7.20 -1.99 -23.84
CA ARG A 99 -8.54 -1.48 -23.57
C ARG A 99 -8.61 -1.03 -22.11
N LEU A 100 -9.54 -0.13 -21.82
CA LEU A 100 -9.76 0.34 -20.45
C LEU A 100 -10.04 -0.80 -19.46
N LEU A 101 -10.79 -1.83 -19.85
CA LEU A 101 -11.03 -3.00 -19.00
C LEU A 101 -9.74 -3.73 -18.60
N ASP A 102 -8.77 -3.81 -19.51
CA ASP A 102 -7.49 -4.47 -19.25
C ASP A 102 -6.72 -3.71 -18.15
N LEU A 103 -6.83 -2.37 -18.11
CA LEU A 103 -6.26 -1.55 -17.03
C LEU A 103 -6.93 -1.74 -15.67
N PHE A 104 -8.26 -1.93 -15.67
CA PHE A 104 -9.00 -2.17 -14.44
C PHE A 104 -8.64 -3.52 -13.82
N GLU A 105 -8.44 -4.53 -14.68
CA GLU A 105 -7.94 -5.84 -14.25
C GLU A 105 -6.52 -5.72 -13.68
N GLU A 106 -5.62 -5.05 -14.39
CA GLU A 106 -4.26 -4.78 -13.91
C GLU A 106 -4.24 -4.02 -12.58
N LEU A 107 -5.03 -2.95 -12.45
CA LEU A 107 -5.15 -2.20 -11.19
C LEU A 107 -5.66 -3.07 -10.03
N ARG A 108 -6.60 -3.96 -10.29
CA ARG A 108 -7.14 -4.87 -9.27
C ARG A 108 -6.09 -5.89 -8.84
N GLU A 109 -5.33 -6.44 -9.78
CA GLU A 109 -4.23 -7.37 -9.49
C GLU A 109 -3.15 -6.69 -8.66
N LEU A 110 -2.66 -5.52 -9.08
CA LEU A 110 -1.64 -4.75 -8.36
C LEU A 110 -2.10 -4.33 -6.95
N GLU A 111 -3.37 -3.92 -6.80
CA GLU A 111 -3.92 -3.57 -5.49
C GLU A 111 -4.07 -4.82 -4.60
N THR A 112 -4.36 -5.99 -5.18
CA THR A 112 -4.44 -7.26 -4.45
C THR A 112 -3.05 -7.66 -3.96
N ASP A 113 -2.05 -7.64 -4.83
CA ASP A 113 -0.66 -7.91 -4.49
C ASP A 113 -0.15 -6.97 -3.39
N PHE A 114 -0.53 -5.69 -3.44
CA PHE A 114 -0.22 -4.73 -2.38
C PHE A 114 -0.95 -5.04 -1.06
N ASN A 115 -2.23 -5.42 -1.11
CA ASN A 115 -2.99 -5.79 0.07
C ASN A 115 -2.43 -7.03 0.77
N ASP A 116 -2.00 -8.01 -0.01
CA ASP A 116 -1.38 -9.25 0.45
C ASP A 116 0.01 -8.96 1.03
N ALA A 117 0.82 -8.12 0.38
CA ALA A 117 2.10 -7.69 0.93
C ALA A 117 1.95 -6.96 2.28
N LEU A 118 0.89 -6.16 2.46
CA LEU A 118 0.56 -5.56 3.76
C LEU A 118 0.10 -6.60 4.79
N ALA A 119 -0.59 -7.67 4.36
CA ALA A 119 -0.97 -8.77 5.24
C ALA A 119 0.26 -9.51 5.77
N ASP A 120 1.17 -9.87 4.87
CA ASP A 120 2.42 -10.54 5.19
C ASP A 120 3.29 -9.67 6.10
N GLU A 121 3.33 -8.36 5.85
CA GLU A 121 4.08 -7.42 6.69
C GLU A 121 3.47 -7.29 8.10
N LEU A 122 2.15 -7.39 8.24
CA LEU A 122 1.46 -7.34 9.54
C LEU A 122 1.70 -8.58 10.41
N ASP A 123 2.14 -9.69 9.82
CA ASP A 123 2.61 -10.87 10.56
C ASP A 123 3.96 -10.63 11.26
N LEU A 124 4.68 -9.57 10.87
CA LEU A 124 5.91 -9.16 11.55
C LEU A 124 5.62 -8.35 12.83
N GLU A 125 6.49 -8.51 13.81
CA GLU A 125 6.39 -7.82 15.10
C GLU A 125 6.88 -6.38 15.01
N HIS A 126 6.11 -5.51 14.35
CA HIS A 126 6.34 -4.07 14.35
C HIS A 126 5.97 -3.40 15.67
N GLN A 127 6.49 -2.18 15.89
CA GLN A 127 6.00 -1.34 16.98
C GLN A 127 4.49 -1.05 16.78
N MET A 128 3.69 -1.03 17.86
CA MET A 128 2.25 -0.76 17.88
C MET A 128 1.85 0.41 16.99
N ARG A 129 2.62 1.51 17.00
CA ARG A 129 2.33 2.66 16.15
C ARG A 129 2.45 2.31 14.66
N THR A 130 3.53 1.63 14.28
CA THR A 130 3.74 1.16 12.91
C THR A 130 2.69 0.12 12.51
N ARG A 131 2.36 -0.83 13.39
CA ARG A 131 1.26 -1.79 13.17
C ARG A 131 -0.06 -1.08 12.89
N GLY A 132 -0.42 -0.09 13.70
CA GLY A 132 -1.65 0.69 13.50
C GLY A 132 -1.65 1.48 12.18
N VAL A 133 -0.49 1.95 11.71
CA VAL A 133 -0.37 2.54 10.37
C VAL A 133 -0.60 1.48 9.29
N LEU A 134 0.07 0.33 9.37
CA LEU A 134 -0.07 -0.77 8.41
C LEU A 134 -1.51 -1.31 8.35
N GLU A 135 -2.17 -1.49 9.49
CA GLU A 135 -3.59 -1.89 9.58
C GLU A 135 -4.51 -0.88 8.88
N ALA A 136 -4.28 0.42 9.11
CA ALA A 136 -5.06 1.48 8.45
C ALA A 136 -4.83 1.49 6.94
N VAL A 137 -3.58 1.33 6.48
CA VAL A 137 -3.26 1.27 5.04
C VAL A 137 -3.86 0.02 4.40
N LYS A 138 -3.81 -1.15 5.06
CA LYS A 138 -4.44 -2.39 4.58
C LYS A 138 -5.95 -2.27 4.49
N SER A 139 -6.59 -1.66 5.48
CA SER A 139 -8.03 -1.39 5.44
C SER A 139 -8.40 -0.48 4.26
N ASN A 140 -7.64 0.59 4.05
CA ASN A 140 -7.87 1.48 2.91
C ASN A 140 -7.64 0.79 1.57
N SER A 141 -6.62 -0.07 1.47
CA SER A 141 -6.36 -0.90 0.29
C SER A 141 -7.53 -1.86 0.01
N GLN A 142 -8.09 -2.49 1.05
CA GLN A 142 -9.28 -3.33 0.92
C GLN A 142 -10.50 -2.53 0.44
N ASP A 143 -10.68 -1.30 0.92
CA ASP A 143 -11.75 -0.41 0.45
C ASP A 143 -11.56 -0.03 -1.03
N ARG A 144 -10.31 0.15 -1.48
CA ARG A 144 -10.01 0.37 -2.89
C ARG A 144 -10.32 -0.86 -3.75
N LEU A 145 -9.96 -2.07 -3.31
CA LEU A 145 -10.35 -3.32 -4.00
C LEU A 145 -11.87 -3.43 -4.15
N ASN A 146 -12.61 -3.21 -3.07
CA ASN A 146 -14.07 -3.26 -3.09
C ASN A 146 -14.67 -2.26 -4.10
N ALA A 147 -14.06 -1.07 -4.22
CA ALA A 147 -14.48 -0.06 -5.18
C ALA A 147 -14.11 -0.43 -6.63
N LEU A 148 -12.91 -0.97 -6.87
CA LEU A 148 -12.49 -1.45 -8.19
C LEU A 148 -13.40 -2.59 -8.68
N ASP A 149 -13.72 -3.55 -7.82
CA ASP A 149 -14.67 -4.63 -8.13
C ASP A 149 -16.06 -4.10 -8.51
N ALA A 150 -16.54 -3.10 -7.79
CA ALA A 150 -17.84 -2.47 -8.09
C ALA A 150 -17.82 -1.73 -9.43
N LEU A 151 -16.71 -1.06 -9.76
CA LEU A 151 -16.52 -0.39 -11.05
C LEU A 151 -16.44 -1.41 -12.19
N GLN A 152 -15.67 -2.49 -12.03
CA GLN A 152 -15.52 -3.53 -13.04
C GLN A 152 -16.86 -4.17 -13.40
N ARG A 153 -17.65 -4.59 -12.39
CA ARG A 153 -18.99 -5.17 -12.62
C ARG A 153 -19.93 -4.21 -13.37
N ARG A 154 -19.82 -2.91 -13.10
CA ARG A 154 -20.61 -1.87 -13.79
C ARG A 154 -20.19 -1.74 -15.25
N LEU A 155 -18.90 -1.77 -15.54
CA LEU A 155 -18.38 -1.67 -16.91
C LEU A 155 -18.73 -2.91 -17.73
N GLU A 156 -18.60 -4.10 -17.15
CA GLU A 156 -19.00 -5.37 -17.78
C GLU A 156 -20.50 -5.40 -18.09
N GLY A 157 -21.34 -4.96 -17.14
CA GLY A 157 -22.80 -4.87 -17.33
C GLY A 157 -23.26 -3.79 -18.32
N THR A 158 -22.39 -2.83 -18.66
CA THR A 158 -22.67 -1.81 -19.70
C THR A 158 -22.21 -2.27 -21.09
N ALA A 159 -21.30 -3.25 -21.16
CA ALA A 159 -20.80 -3.83 -22.40
C ALA A 159 -21.65 -4.99 -22.96
N ALA A 160 -22.66 -5.44 -22.20
CA ALA A 160 -23.62 -6.49 -22.56
C ALA A 160 -24.95 -5.90 -23.06
#